data_AF-A0A4R4ZQC8-F1
#
_entry.id   AF-A0A4R4ZQC8-F1
#
_cell.length_a   1.000
_cell.length_b   1.000
_cell.length_c   1.000
_cell.angle_alpha   90.00
_cell.angle_beta   90.00
_cell.angle_gamma   90.00
#
_symmetry.space_group_name_H-M   'P 1'
#
loop_
_entity.id
_entity.type
_entity.pdbx_description
1 polymer ?
#
loop_
_entity_poly.entity_id
_entity_poly.type
_entity_poly.pdbx_seq_one_letter_code
_entity_poly.pdbx_strand_id
1 'polypeptide(L)'
;MASETEPDIPVVARKVHISGIARPRAEVLRGADEFSERIAPSSQLGYKYDRNRLWRWQSKLDCGCVEERLTHGEVPSERPLRNFLHGGTLPPGQRLCLKHDHQPTPFRAIDEWLERRVVTFPPDPVEPKYNFEPELWQVFRNDHEHICARWTVHLSCDHQTEVTTPLEWKPGDEPRRLATPEHQREMIDEAETSWASEPDPDAQEQLERDHWHRRLNDGFPVPDPEARCWACSYARWIVGYHSLGWLVPRQKPKPSKRELLTRRLNKLEADAAKVRRELEQLS
;
A
#
# COMPACT_ATOMS: atom_id res chain seq x y z
N MET A 1 9.52 25.38 -17.54
CA MET A 1 10.00 25.57 -16.16
C MET A 1 9.69 24.30 -15.41
N ALA A 2 10.71 23.46 -15.19
CA ALA A 2 10.56 22.18 -14.51
C ALA A 2 10.25 22.45 -13.03
N SER A 3 9.06 22.04 -12.60
CA SER A 3 8.76 21.86 -11.18
C SER A 3 9.54 20.63 -10.73
N GLU A 4 10.76 20.84 -10.24
CA GLU A 4 11.49 19.85 -9.47
C GLU A 4 10.64 19.53 -8.23
N THR A 5 9.90 18.42 -8.30
CA THR A 5 9.24 17.84 -7.13
C THR A 5 10.36 17.50 -6.14
N GLU A 6 10.40 18.22 -5.01
CA GLU A 6 11.29 17.93 -3.89
C GLU A 6 11.23 16.44 -3.56
N PRO A 7 12.36 15.81 -3.18
CA PRO A 7 12.33 14.45 -2.65
C PRO A 7 11.47 14.45 -1.39
N ASP A 8 10.33 13.75 -1.48
CA ASP A 8 9.35 13.56 -0.40
C ASP A 8 10.09 13.10 0.86
N ILE A 9 10.29 14.01 1.81
CA ILE A 9 10.88 13.69 3.10
C ILE A 9 10.01 12.58 3.70
N PRO A 10 10.57 11.42 4.08
CA PRO A 10 9.77 10.33 4.62
C PRO A 10 8.98 10.87 5.80
N VAL A 11 7.65 10.86 5.67
CA VAL A 11 6.78 11.39 6.71
C VAL A 11 6.92 10.48 7.93
N VAL A 12 7.71 10.94 8.90
CA VAL A 12 7.95 10.18 10.13
C VAL A 12 6.64 10.16 10.92
N ALA A 13 5.97 9.01 10.94
CA ALA A 13 4.76 8.81 11.71
C ALA A 13 5.01 9.15 13.19
N ARG A 14 4.19 10.04 13.77
CA ARG A 14 4.33 10.44 15.17
C ARG A 14 3.20 9.89 16.02
N LYS A 15 3.51 9.64 17.29
CA LYS A 15 2.46 9.40 18.28
C LYS A 15 1.70 10.70 18.51
N VAL A 16 0.42 10.72 18.18
CA VAL A 16 -0.43 11.91 18.30
C VAL A 16 -1.74 11.57 19.00
N HIS A 17 -2.43 12.58 19.51
CA HIS A 17 -3.83 12.44 19.85
C HIS A 17 -4.65 12.59 18.56
N ILE A 18 -5.47 11.59 18.25
CA ILE A 18 -6.35 11.61 17.09
C ILE A 18 -7.76 11.89 17.59
N SER A 19 -8.35 13.00 17.14
CA SER A 19 -9.74 13.32 17.41
C SER A 19 -10.66 12.40 16.59
N GLY A 20 -11.68 11.83 17.25
CA GLY A 20 -12.64 10.92 16.64
C GLY A 20 -13.09 9.86 17.63
N ILE A 21 -14.36 9.42 17.51
CA ILE A 21 -14.90 8.36 18.35
C ILE A 21 -14.34 7.03 17.84
N ALA A 22 -13.46 6.42 18.64
CA ALA A 22 -13.03 5.05 18.42
C ALA A 22 -14.26 4.13 18.43
N ARG A 23 -14.31 3.19 17.49
CA ARG A 23 -15.39 2.20 17.39
C ARG A 23 -15.55 1.45 18.71
N PRO A 24 -16.79 1.09 19.10
CA PRO A 24 -17.02 0.26 20.26
C PRO A 24 -16.20 -1.03 20.17
N ARG A 25 -15.54 -1.41 21.27
CA ARG A 25 -14.69 -2.61 21.31
C ARG A 25 -15.44 -3.87 20.86
N ALA A 26 -16.72 -3.98 21.22
CA ALA A 26 -17.56 -5.11 20.83
C ALA A 26 -17.74 -5.22 19.31
N GLU A 27 -17.81 -4.09 18.59
CA GLU A 27 -17.90 -4.09 17.13
C GLU A 27 -16.58 -4.55 16.50
N VAL A 28 -15.46 -4.04 16.99
CA VAL A 28 -14.13 -4.44 16.50
C VAL A 28 -13.85 -5.92 16.77
N LEU A 29 -14.31 -6.45 17.91
CA LEU A 29 -14.24 -7.88 18.22
C LEU A 29 -15.05 -8.73 17.23
N ARG A 30 -16.30 -8.34 16.92
CA ARG A 30 -17.11 -9.06 15.93
C ARG A 30 -16.44 -9.09 14.56
N GLY A 31 -15.96 -7.94 14.07
CA GLY A 31 -15.26 -7.88 12.78
C GLY A 31 -13.96 -8.70 12.76
N ALA A 32 -13.28 -8.81 13.91
CA ALA A 32 -12.09 -9.66 14.05
C ALA A 32 -12.45 -11.16 14.00
N ASP A 33 -13.53 -11.56 14.68
CA ASP A 33 -14.05 -12.93 14.66
C ASP A 33 -14.52 -13.31 13.24
N GLU A 34 -15.32 -12.46 12.58
CA GLU A 34 -15.76 -12.64 11.18
C GLU A 34 -14.58 -12.77 10.20
N PHE A 35 -13.54 -11.95 10.37
CA PHE A 35 -12.34 -12.05 9.55
C PHE A 35 -11.63 -13.39 9.75
N SER A 36 -11.51 -13.86 11.00
CA SER A 36 -10.88 -15.15 11.33
C SER A 36 -11.64 -16.33 10.71
N GLU A 37 -12.97 -16.27 10.67
CA GLU A 37 -13.82 -17.31 10.07
C GLU A 37 -13.66 -17.40 8.54
N ARG A 38 -13.35 -16.28 7.88
CA ARG A 38 -13.15 -16.23 6.42
C ARG A 38 -11.77 -16.71 5.98
N ILE A 39 -10.79 -16.80 6.88
CA ILE A 39 -9.45 -17.31 6.55
C ILE A 39 -9.51 -18.83 6.44
N ALA A 40 -9.04 -19.37 5.31
CA ALA A 40 -8.96 -20.81 5.09
C ALA A 40 -8.19 -21.50 6.24
N PRO A 41 -8.62 -22.69 6.72
CA PRO A 41 -7.99 -23.37 7.85
C PRO A 41 -6.48 -23.61 7.68
N SER A 42 -6.01 -23.83 6.44
CA SER A 42 -4.59 -23.99 6.11
C SER A 42 -3.77 -22.71 6.34
N SER A 43 -4.38 -21.53 6.19
CA SER A 43 -3.75 -20.24 6.46
C SER A 43 -3.81 -19.85 7.95
N GLN A 44 -4.67 -20.50 8.75
CA GLN A 44 -4.72 -20.32 10.21
C GLN A 44 -3.54 -20.99 10.93
N LEU A 45 -2.91 -22.01 10.34
CA LEU A 45 -1.78 -22.74 10.94
C LEU A 45 -0.50 -21.90 11.08
N GLY A 46 -0.27 -20.92 10.20
CA GLY A 46 0.84 -19.96 10.29
C GLY A 46 0.44 -18.62 10.90
N TYR A 47 -0.82 -18.23 10.76
CA TYR A 47 -1.38 -16.97 11.26
C TYR A 47 -2.32 -17.29 12.42
N LYS A 48 -1.77 -17.54 13.62
CA LYS A 48 -2.59 -17.64 14.84
C LYS A 48 -3.21 -16.28 15.13
N TYR A 49 -4.38 -16.04 14.54
CA TYR A 49 -5.23 -14.88 14.81
C TYR A 49 -5.81 -15.00 16.23
N ASP A 50 -4.95 -14.86 17.23
CA ASP A 50 -5.35 -14.86 18.63
C ASP A 50 -5.75 -13.44 19.03
N ARG A 51 -7.06 -13.20 19.11
CA ARG A 51 -7.63 -11.91 19.53
C ARG A 51 -7.11 -11.41 20.88
N ASN A 52 -6.59 -12.28 21.76
CA ASN A 52 -5.98 -11.90 23.04
C ASN A 52 -4.58 -11.29 22.89
N ARG A 53 -4.00 -11.40 21.68
CA ARG A 53 -2.71 -10.83 21.29
C ARG A 53 -2.86 -9.62 20.37
N LEU A 54 -4.09 -9.22 20.02
CA LEU A 54 -4.32 -8.06 19.17
C LEU A 54 -4.35 -6.77 19.99
N TRP A 55 -3.58 -5.79 19.54
CA TRP A 55 -3.54 -4.42 20.03
C TRP A 55 -4.29 -3.50 19.08
N ARG A 56 -5.12 -2.62 19.64
CA ARG A 56 -5.91 -1.65 18.89
C ARG A 56 -5.15 -0.34 18.74
N TRP A 57 -5.07 0.13 17.50
CA TRP A 57 -4.51 1.42 17.15
C TRP A 57 -5.53 2.22 16.37
N GLN A 58 -5.43 3.53 16.46
CA GLN A 58 -6.03 4.47 15.54
C GLN A 58 -4.89 5.09 14.74
N SER A 59 -5.02 5.14 13.41
CA SER A 59 -4.04 5.76 12.52
C SER A 59 -4.70 6.89 11.76
N LYS A 60 -3.98 8.01 11.62
CA LYS A 60 -4.34 9.12 10.74
C LYS A 60 -3.45 9.05 9.51
N LEU A 61 -4.06 9.13 8.35
CA LEU A 61 -3.39 9.19 7.05
C LEU A 61 -3.18 10.65 6.61
N ASP A 62 -2.25 10.88 5.69
CA ASP A 62 -1.95 12.18 5.07
C ASP A 62 -3.17 12.79 4.36
N CYS A 63 -4.03 11.96 3.77
CA CYS A 63 -5.34 12.35 3.24
C CYS A 63 -6.37 12.74 4.32
N GLY A 64 -5.98 12.77 5.59
CA GLY A 64 -6.85 13.13 6.71
C GLY A 64 -7.73 12.00 7.23
N CYS A 65 -7.87 10.90 6.48
CA CYS A 65 -8.65 9.75 6.91
C CYS A 65 -8.11 9.13 8.20
N VAL A 66 -9.03 8.74 9.08
CA VAL A 66 -8.76 8.01 10.30
C VAL A 66 -9.30 6.60 10.18
N GLU A 67 -8.52 5.64 10.64
CA GLU A 67 -8.86 4.22 10.62
C GLU A 67 -8.37 3.52 11.89
N GLU A 68 -9.08 2.44 12.27
CA GLU A 68 -8.64 1.58 13.36
C GLU A 68 -7.95 0.33 12.83
N ARG A 69 -6.88 -0.07 13.50
CA ARG A 69 -6.07 -1.23 13.14
C ARG A 69 -5.81 -2.16 14.31
N LEU A 70 -5.61 -3.42 13.96
CA LEU A 70 -5.20 -4.49 14.86
C LEU A 70 -3.79 -4.95 14.49
N THR A 71 -2.88 -4.92 15.44
CA THR A 71 -1.51 -5.44 15.31
C THR A 71 -1.21 -6.40 16.46
N HIS A 72 -0.05 -7.07 16.49
CA HIS A 72 0.38 -7.89 17.64
C HIS A 72 1.14 -7.09 18.71
N GLY A 73 0.99 -5.76 18.71
CA GLY A 73 1.66 -4.83 19.62
C GLY A 73 2.66 -3.91 18.91
N GLU A 74 3.08 -4.25 17.69
CA GLU A 74 3.90 -3.40 16.84
C GLU A 74 3.17 -2.12 16.41
N VAL A 75 3.93 -1.04 16.22
CA VAL A 75 3.36 0.24 15.79
C VAL A 75 2.89 0.10 14.34
N PRO A 76 1.70 0.64 13.97
CA PRO A 76 1.18 0.50 12.62
C PRO A 76 2.09 1.03 11.53
N SER A 77 3.03 1.95 11.81
CA SER A 77 3.97 2.46 10.82
C SER A 77 5.15 1.53 10.55
N GLU A 78 5.49 0.61 11.47
CA GLU A 78 6.68 -0.23 11.33
C GLU A 78 6.41 -1.47 10.49
N ARG A 79 5.15 -1.89 10.40
CA ARG A 79 4.78 -3.10 9.69
C ARG A 79 4.47 -2.81 8.22
N PRO A 80 5.22 -3.41 7.28
CA PRO A 80 4.84 -3.35 5.88
C PRO A 80 3.54 -4.14 5.68
N LEU A 81 2.66 -3.64 4.81
CA LEU A 81 1.34 -4.23 4.56
C LEU A 81 1.30 -4.82 3.16
N ARG A 82 0.71 -6.02 3.02
CA ARG A 82 0.48 -6.56 1.68
C ARG A 82 -0.49 -5.65 0.90
N ASN A 83 -0.04 -5.21 -0.26
CA ASN A 83 -0.86 -4.56 -1.27
C ASN A 83 -1.75 -5.63 -1.92
N PHE A 84 -3.06 -5.62 -1.62
CA PHE A 84 -3.97 -6.59 -2.22
C PHE A 84 -4.30 -6.29 -3.69
N LEU A 85 -3.96 -5.10 -4.22
CA LEU A 85 -4.20 -4.75 -5.63
C LEU A 85 -3.24 -5.49 -6.57
N HIS A 86 -1.97 -5.66 -6.16
CA HIS A 86 -0.94 -6.29 -6.99
C HIS A 86 -0.15 -7.40 -6.28
N GLY A 87 -0.59 -7.82 -5.08
CA GLY A 87 0.02 -8.92 -4.34
C GLY A 87 1.35 -8.60 -3.65
N GLY A 88 2.04 -7.52 -4.06
CA GLY A 88 3.28 -7.01 -3.47
C GLY A 88 3.11 -6.40 -2.07
N THR A 89 4.17 -5.79 -1.54
CA THR A 89 4.17 -5.21 -0.19
C THR A 89 4.34 -3.69 -0.24
N LEU A 90 3.51 -2.95 0.49
CA LEU A 90 3.67 -1.52 0.65
C LEU A 90 4.83 -1.21 1.60
N PRO A 91 5.56 -0.10 1.34
CA PRO A 91 6.55 0.41 2.27
C PRO A 91 6.00 0.54 3.71
N PRO A 92 6.84 0.32 4.73
CA PRO A 92 6.50 0.65 6.10
C PRO A 92 5.97 2.09 6.20
N GLY A 93 4.88 2.29 6.94
CA GLY A 93 4.23 3.59 7.06
C GLY A 93 3.20 3.90 5.98
N GLN A 94 3.16 3.18 4.86
CA GLN A 94 2.15 3.40 3.82
C GLN A 94 0.96 2.44 3.89
N ARG A 95 -0.21 2.92 3.47
CA ARG A 95 -1.47 2.20 3.54
C ARG A 95 -2.41 2.57 2.40
N LEU A 96 -3.23 1.62 1.96
CA LEU A 96 -4.25 1.90 0.96
C LEU A 96 -5.46 2.56 1.61
N CYS A 97 -5.86 3.70 1.07
CA CYS A 97 -7.08 4.40 1.44
C CYS A 97 -8.09 4.30 0.29
N LEU A 98 -9.20 3.61 0.50
CA LEU A 98 -10.28 3.43 -0.49
C LEU A 98 -11.46 4.40 -0.30
N LYS A 99 -11.34 5.37 0.62
CA LYS A 99 -12.43 6.28 1.00
C LYS A 99 -12.57 7.50 0.08
N HIS A 100 -11.61 7.70 -0.80
CA HIS A 100 -11.59 8.80 -1.75
C HIS A 100 -11.58 8.21 -3.14
N ASP A 101 -11.95 9.05 -4.11
CA ASP A 101 -11.65 8.74 -5.51
C ASP A 101 -10.15 8.48 -5.64
N HIS A 102 -9.84 7.49 -6.48
CA HIS A 102 -8.46 7.13 -6.74
C HIS A 102 -7.78 8.34 -7.38
N GLN A 103 -6.62 8.71 -6.85
CA GLN A 103 -5.81 9.73 -7.51
C GLN A 103 -5.40 9.20 -8.89
N PRO A 104 -5.12 10.10 -9.85
CA PRO A 104 -4.57 9.70 -11.13
C PRO A 104 -3.41 8.70 -10.94
N THR A 105 -3.41 7.63 -11.73
CA THR A 105 -2.44 6.54 -11.62
C THR A 105 -1.16 6.91 -12.35
N PRO A 106 -0.09 7.29 -11.63
CA PRO A 106 1.13 7.75 -12.27
C PRO A 106 1.86 6.59 -12.94
N PHE A 107 2.57 6.92 -14.02
CA PHE A 107 3.62 6.09 -14.56
C PHE A 107 4.90 6.31 -13.75
N ARG A 108 5.61 5.23 -13.45
CA ARG A 108 6.86 5.24 -12.67
C ARG A 108 7.88 4.40 -13.41
N ALA A 109 9.13 4.87 -13.41
CA ALA A 109 10.26 4.11 -13.93
C ALA A 109 10.37 2.75 -13.22
N ILE A 110 10.78 1.74 -13.97
CA ILE A 110 11.12 0.42 -13.45
C ILE A 110 12.58 0.45 -13.02
N ASP A 111 12.82 0.34 -11.71
CA ASP A 111 14.17 0.40 -11.13
C ASP A 111 14.78 -1.00 -10.98
N GLU A 112 13.96 -2.03 -10.71
CA GLU A 112 14.43 -3.40 -10.53
C GLU A 112 13.47 -4.45 -11.12
N TRP A 113 14.04 -5.47 -11.75
CA TRP A 113 13.33 -6.64 -12.27
C TRP A 113 13.48 -7.80 -11.29
N LEU A 114 12.38 -8.21 -10.67
CA LEU A 114 12.38 -9.19 -9.57
C LEU A 114 12.06 -10.60 -10.08
N GLU A 115 10.86 -11.09 -9.80
CA GLU A 115 10.46 -12.46 -10.09
C GLU A 115 9.93 -12.60 -11.52
N ARG A 116 10.51 -13.53 -12.28
CA ARG A 116 10.05 -13.90 -13.64
C ARG A 116 9.23 -15.17 -13.59
N ARG A 117 8.08 -15.15 -14.26
CA ARG A 117 7.33 -16.37 -14.61
C ARG A 117 6.95 -16.38 -16.08
N VAL A 118 6.95 -17.57 -16.67
CA VAL A 118 6.44 -17.76 -18.03
C VAL A 118 4.93 -17.96 -17.95
N VAL A 119 4.19 -17.21 -18.75
CA VAL A 119 2.73 -17.30 -18.81
C VAL A 119 2.31 -17.62 -20.23
N THR A 120 1.48 -18.64 -20.37
CA THR A 120 0.84 -19.02 -21.62
C THR A 120 -0.58 -18.48 -21.60
N PHE A 121 -0.94 -17.70 -22.62
CA PHE A 121 -2.27 -17.16 -22.80
C PHE A 121 -2.97 -17.91 -23.93
N PRO A 122 -4.24 -18.33 -23.74
CA PRO A 122 -5.01 -18.92 -24.81
C PRO A 122 -5.21 -17.91 -25.96
N PRO A 123 -5.58 -18.38 -27.16
CA PRO A 123 -6.03 -17.49 -28.23
C PRO A 123 -7.08 -16.50 -27.72
N ASP A 124 -6.96 -15.26 -28.16
CA ASP A 124 -7.97 -14.24 -27.92
C ASP A 124 -9.29 -14.64 -28.60
N PRO A 125 -10.46 -14.31 -28.01
CA PRO A 125 -11.75 -14.64 -28.62
C PRO A 125 -11.94 -13.96 -29.98
N VAL A 126 -12.74 -14.58 -30.83
CA VAL A 126 -13.12 -13.99 -32.14
C VAL A 126 -13.97 -12.74 -31.93
N GLU A 127 -14.92 -12.80 -30.99
CA GLU A 127 -15.74 -11.65 -30.63
C GLU A 127 -14.93 -10.60 -29.85
N PRO A 128 -15.08 -9.30 -30.17
CA PRO A 128 -14.38 -8.23 -29.46
C PRO A 128 -14.68 -8.25 -27.96
N LYS A 129 -13.64 -8.09 -27.16
CA LYS A 129 -13.74 -7.84 -25.72
C LYS A 129 -13.53 -6.35 -25.42
N TYR A 130 -13.85 -5.94 -24.20
CA TYR A 130 -13.53 -4.61 -23.67
C TYR A 130 -14.07 -3.42 -24.49
N ASN A 131 -15.19 -3.63 -25.19
CA ASN A 131 -15.83 -2.62 -26.06
C ASN A 131 -14.93 -2.10 -27.19
N PHE A 132 -14.00 -2.91 -27.66
CA PHE A 132 -13.25 -2.59 -28.87
C PHE A 132 -14.12 -2.73 -30.11
N GLU A 133 -13.94 -1.80 -31.06
CA GLU A 133 -14.55 -1.91 -32.39
C GLU A 133 -14.04 -3.17 -33.11
N PRO A 134 -14.88 -3.87 -33.88
CA PRO A 134 -14.51 -5.14 -34.53
C PRO A 134 -13.27 -5.06 -35.41
N GLU A 135 -13.11 -3.98 -36.16
CA GLU A 135 -11.99 -3.77 -37.08
C GLU A 135 -10.68 -3.61 -36.30
N LEU A 136 -10.70 -2.83 -35.22
CA LEU A 136 -9.54 -2.65 -34.35
C LEU A 136 -9.19 -3.95 -33.64
N TRP A 137 -10.18 -4.66 -33.10
CA TRP A 137 -9.98 -5.97 -32.46
C TRP A 137 -9.28 -6.96 -33.37
N GLN A 138 -9.64 -7.02 -34.66
CA GLN A 138 -8.98 -7.89 -35.62
C GLN A 138 -7.49 -7.59 -35.83
N VAL A 139 -7.06 -6.34 -35.65
CA VAL A 139 -5.67 -5.93 -35.86
C VAL A 139 -4.75 -6.40 -34.72
N PHE A 140 -5.22 -6.38 -33.46
CA PHE A 140 -4.37 -6.67 -32.31
C PHE A 140 -4.73 -7.97 -31.56
N ARG A 141 -5.83 -8.66 -31.89
CA ARG A 141 -6.14 -9.96 -31.29
C ARG A 141 -5.09 -11.02 -31.65
N ASN A 142 -4.75 -11.87 -30.68
CA ASN A 142 -3.87 -13.01 -30.90
C ASN A 142 -4.71 -14.24 -31.29
N ASP A 143 -4.67 -14.61 -32.56
CA ASP A 143 -5.40 -15.78 -33.09
C ASP A 143 -4.88 -17.13 -32.61
N HIS A 144 -3.71 -17.12 -31.98
CA HIS A 144 -3.01 -18.30 -31.53
C HIS A 144 -2.64 -18.15 -30.07
N GLU A 145 -2.37 -19.29 -29.43
CA GLU A 145 -1.75 -19.30 -28.11
C GLU A 145 -0.44 -18.50 -28.17
N HIS A 146 -0.25 -17.60 -27.21
CA HIS A 146 0.96 -16.81 -27.12
C HIS A 146 1.57 -16.93 -25.73
N ILE A 147 2.89 -16.83 -25.69
CA ILE A 147 3.69 -17.03 -24.49
C ILE A 147 4.50 -15.77 -24.26
N CYS A 148 4.49 -15.28 -23.03
CA CYS A 148 5.29 -14.12 -22.63
C CYS A 148 5.98 -14.37 -21.29
N ALA A 149 6.97 -13.52 -20.99
CA ALA A 149 7.51 -13.43 -19.64
C ALA A 149 6.71 -12.38 -18.85
N ARG A 150 6.18 -12.77 -17.69
CA ARG A 150 5.56 -11.86 -16.74
C ARG A 150 6.54 -11.63 -15.59
N TRP A 151 6.82 -10.37 -15.33
CA TRP A 151 7.78 -9.95 -14.32
C TRP A 151 7.08 -9.18 -13.22
N THR A 152 7.39 -9.51 -11.97
CA THR A 152 7.23 -8.56 -10.86
C THR A 152 8.36 -7.56 -10.96
N VAL A 153 8.03 -6.26 -10.96
CA VAL A 153 9.01 -5.17 -11.03
C VAL A 153 8.86 -4.26 -9.83
N HIS A 154 9.98 -3.68 -9.39
CA HIS A 154 10.02 -2.61 -8.42
C HIS A 154 10.09 -1.27 -9.16
N LEU A 155 9.23 -0.34 -8.78
CA LEU A 155 9.10 0.97 -9.39
C LEU A 155 9.78 2.02 -8.54
N SER A 156 10.15 3.15 -9.14
CA SER A 156 10.81 4.28 -8.46
C SER A 156 10.03 4.94 -7.33
N CYS A 157 8.74 4.60 -7.16
CA CYS A 157 7.93 5.00 -6.01
C CYS A 157 7.92 3.97 -4.87
N ASP A 158 8.85 3.01 -4.90
CA ASP A 158 9.00 1.89 -3.97
C ASP A 158 7.86 0.85 -4.00
N HIS A 159 6.95 0.94 -4.98
CA HIS A 159 5.88 -0.05 -5.16
C HIS A 159 6.26 -1.14 -6.13
N GLN A 160 5.57 -2.27 -6.02
CA GLN A 160 5.69 -3.37 -6.96
C GLN A 160 4.46 -3.47 -7.84
N THR A 161 4.67 -3.80 -9.12
CA THR A 161 3.62 -4.15 -10.08
C THR A 161 4.07 -5.32 -10.95
N GLU A 162 3.18 -5.80 -11.82
CA GLU A 162 3.52 -6.82 -12.80
C GLU A 162 3.50 -6.23 -14.21
N VAL A 163 4.53 -6.52 -15.00
CA VAL A 163 4.63 -6.14 -16.41
C VAL A 163 4.87 -7.38 -17.27
N THR A 164 4.59 -7.24 -18.56
CA THR A 164 4.79 -8.30 -19.55
C THR A 164 5.88 -7.91 -20.53
N THR A 165 6.77 -8.84 -20.85
CA THR A 165 7.85 -8.66 -21.83
C THR A 165 7.83 -9.82 -22.85
N PRO A 166 8.48 -9.65 -24.01
CA PRO A 166 8.82 -10.77 -24.87
C PRO A 166 9.55 -11.87 -24.08
N LEU A 167 9.37 -13.13 -24.48
CA LEU A 167 9.84 -14.29 -23.72
C LEU A 167 11.38 -14.33 -23.65
N GLU A 168 12.03 -13.90 -24.73
CA GLU A 168 13.46 -13.88 -24.96
C GLU A 168 14.19 -12.72 -24.28
N TRP A 169 13.49 -11.63 -23.98
CA TRP A 169 14.06 -10.44 -23.36
C TRP A 169 14.46 -10.69 -21.90
N LYS A 170 15.59 -10.13 -21.48
CA LYS A 170 16.12 -10.20 -20.11
C LYS A 170 16.59 -8.83 -19.62
N PRO A 171 16.59 -8.60 -18.29
CA PRO A 171 17.18 -7.40 -17.71
C PRO A 171 18.64 -7.23 -18.16
N GLY A 172 18.95 -6.05 -18.71
CA GLY A 172 20.25 -5.74 -19.30
C GLY A 172 20.27 -5.79 -20.84
N ASP A 173 19.28 -6.42 -21.48
CA ASP A 173 19.09 -6.32 -22.92
C ASP A 173 18.56 -4.92 -23.28
N GLU A 174 19.05 -4.35 -24.38
CA GLU A 174 18.51 -3.08 -24.89
C GLU A 174 17.04 -3.26 -25.30
N PRO A 175 16.14 -2.33 -24.91
CA PRO A 175 14.76 -2.36 -25.37
C PRO A 175 14.69 -2.29 -26.90
N ARG A 176 13.86 -3.13 -27.50
CA ARG A 176 13.56 -3.04 -28.93
C ARG A 176 12.71 -1.80 -29.17
N ARG A 177 13.11 -0.95 -30.11
CA ARG A 177 12.31 0.18 -30.60
C ARG A 177 11.43 -0.30 -31.76
N LEU A 178 10.14 0.00 -31.68
CA LEU A 178 9.18 -0.43 -32.71
C LEU A 178 9.04 0.57 -33.86
N ALA A 179 9.33 1.85 -33.62
CA ALA A 179 9.25 2.89 -34.63
C ALA A 179 10.65 3.25 -35.19
N THR A 180 10.73 3.43 -36.52
CA THR A 180 11.88 4.10 -37.15
C THR A 180 11.81 5.61 -36.89
N PRO A 181 12.91 6.37 -37.03
CA PRO A 181 12.88 7.83 -36.82
C PRO A 181 11.86 8.57 -37.69
N GLU A 182 11.65 8.11 -38.92
CA GLU A 182 10.62 8.64 -39.82
C GLU A 182 9.22 8.37 -39.28
N HIS A 183 8.89 7.11 -39.00
CA HIS A 183 7.59 6.70 -38.50
C HIS A 183 7.29 7.31 -37.12
N GLN A 184 8.33 7.49 -36.30
CA GLN A 184 8.23 8.15 -35.00
C GLN A 184 7.73 9.60 -35.13
N ARG A 185 8.26 10.36 -36.10
CA ARG A 185 7.79 11.73 -36.37
C ARG A 185 6.32 11.74 -36.82
N GLU A 186 5.96 10.83 -37.72
CA GLU A 186 4.58 10.68 -38.20
C GLU A 186 3.61 10.38 -37.03
N MET A 187 3.96 9.41 -36.17
CA MET A 187 3.14 9.07 -35.01
C MET A 187 2.99 10.22 -34.01
N ILE A 188 4.05 11.02 -33.80
CA ILE A 188 3.99 12.22 -32.95
C ILE A 188 3.05 13.25 -33.55
N ASP A 189 3.21 13.57 -34.84
CA ASP A 189 2.37 14.57 -35.52
C ASP A 189 0.89 14.16 -35.55
N GLU A 190 0.60 12.87 -35.79
CA GLU A 190 -0.77 12.32 -35.74
C GLU A 190 -1.37 12.42 -34.34
N ALA A 191 -0.61 12.07 -33.29
CA ALA A 191 -1.07 12.12 -31.92
C ALA A 191 -1.37 13.57 -31.47
N GLU A 192 -0.46 14.50 -31.75
CA GLU A 192 -0.64 15.93 -31.45
C GLU A 192 -1.85 16.52 -32.18
N THR A 193 -2.04 16.16 -33.45
CA THR A 193 -3.21 16.59 -34.23
C THR A 193 -4.51 16.06 -33.63
N SER A 194 -4.53 14.79 -33.20
CA SER A 194 -5.68 14.20 -32.53
C SER A 194 -5.99 14.91 -31.21
N TRP A 195 -5.00 15.06 -30.34
CA TRP A 195 -5.17 15.68 -29.02
C TRP A 195 -5.54 17.16 -29.09
N ALA A 196 -5.11 17.89 -30.13
CA ALA A 196 -5.52 19.27 -30.35
C ALA A 196 -7.02 19.42 -30.71
N SER A 197 -7.66 18.34 -31.17
CA SER A 197 -9.10 18.32 -31.49
C SER A 197 -9.98 17.83 -30.34
N GLU A 198 -9.38 17.27 -29.30
CA GLU A 198 -10.06 16.75 -28.11
C GLU A 198 -10.29 17.87 -27.08
N PRO A 199 -11.26 17.72 -26.17
CA PRO A 199 -11.38 18.58 -24.99
C PRO A 199 -10.11 18.59 -24.13
N ASP A 200 -10.02 19.59 -23.25
CA ASP A 200 -8.96 19.65 -22.24
C ASP A 200 -8.98 18.35 -21.40
N PRO A 201 -7.83 17.67 -21.27
CA PRO A 201 -7.76 16.39 -20.59
C PRO A 201 -7.93 16.57 -19.09
N ASP A 202 -8.54 15.59 -18.44
CA ASP A 202 -8.47 15.50 -16.99
C ASP A 202 -7.05 15.11 -16.52
N ALA A 203 -6.84 15.04 -15.20
CA ALA A 203 -5.52 14.75 -14.65
C ALA A 203 -5.01 13.32 -14.97
N GLN A 204 -5.90 12.35 -15.18
CA GLN A 204 -5.52 11.00 -15.61
C GLN A 204 -5.15 11.00 -17.09
N GLU A 205 -5.98 11.62 -17.93
CA GLU A 205 -5.75 11.74 -19.37
C GLU A 205 -4.44 12.49 -19.66
N GLN A 206 -4.13 13.56 -18.91
CA GLN A 206 -2.87 14.28 -19.07
C GLN A 206 -1.65 13.39 -18.74
N LEU A 207 -1.70 12.58 -17.69
CA LEU A 207 -0.61 11.64 -17.37
C LEU A 207 -0.42 10.58 -18.45
N GLU A 208 -1.51 10.14 -19.08
CA GLU A 208 -1.47 9.20 -20.19
C GLU A 208 -0.87 9.84 -21.44
N ARG A 209 -1.25 11.07 -21.78
CA ARG A 209 -0.63 11.85 -22.86
C ARG A 209 0.87 12.06 -22.61
N ASP A 210 1.25 12.51 -21.42
CA ASP A 210 2.66 12.72 -21.06
C ASP A 210 3.50 11.44 -21.18
N HIS A 211 2.96 10.29 -20.76
CA HIS A 211 3.62 9.01 -20.90
C HIS A 211 3.70 8.57 -22.37
N TRP A 212 2.62 8.76 -23.14
CA TRP A 212 2.63 8.52 -24.58
C TRP A 212 3.71 9.34 -25.30
N HIS A 213 3.86 10.63 -24.97
CA HIS A 213 4.93 11.46 -25.53
C HIS A 213 6.31 10.88 -25.22
N ARG A 214 6.57 10.47 -23.98
CA ARG A 214 7.86 9.85 -23.61
C ARG A 214 8.11 8.59 -24.42
N ARG A 215 7.12 7.69 -24.53
CA ARG A 215 7.24 6.48 -25.35
C ARG A 215 7.50 6.77 -26.81
N LEU A 216 6.76 7.71 -27.41
CA LEU A 216 6.95 8.12 -28.79
C LEU A 216 8.35 8.69 -28.99
N ASN A 217 8.81 9.59 -28.12
CA ASN A 217 10.16 10.15 -28.16
C ASN A 217 11.26 9.08 -28.06
N ASP A 218 10.99 7.97 -27.38
CA ASP A 218 11.89 6.82 -27.27
C ASP A 218 11.69 5.76 -28.38
N GLY A 219 10.93 6.04 -29.44
CA GLY A 219 10.71 5.10 -30.54
C GLY A 219 9.88 3.89 -30.13
N PHE A 220 9.00 4.08 -29.14
CA PHE A 220 8.07 3.09 -28.59
C PHE A 220 8.78 1.81 -28.09
N PRO A 221 9.55 1.92 -26.98
CA PRO A 221 10.37 0.83 -26.49
C PRO A 221 9.53 -0.36 -26.01
N VAL A 222 10.08 -1.57 -26.21
CA VAL A 222 9.56 -2.83 -25.68
C VAL A 222 10.71 -3.64 -25.04
N PRO A 223 10.64 -3.95 -23.74
CA PRO A 223 9.61 -3.53 -22.80
C PRO A 223 9.62 -2.02 -22.53
N ASP A 224 8.49 -1.50 -22.06
CA ASP A 224 8.36 -0.11 -21.62
C ASP A 224 9.23 0.12 -20.37
N PRO A 225 10.06 1.18 -20.32
CA PRO A 225 10.85 1.50 -19.12
C PRO A 225 10.00 2.01 -17.95
N GLU A 226 8.73 2.38 -18.20
CA GLU A 226 7.80 2.83 -17.16
C GLU A 226 6.60 1.87 -17.04
N ALA A 227 5.97 1.86 -15.87
CA ALA A 227 4.71 1.15 -15.65
C ALA A 227 3.75 1.98 -14.80
N ARG A 228 2.44 1.76 -15.00
CA ARG A 228 1.40 2.34 -14.13
C ARG A 228 1.53 1.77 -12.72
N CYS A 229 1.55 2.67 -11.73
CA CYS A 229 1.52 2.30 -10.33
C CYS A 229 0.15 2.56 -9.70
N TRP A 230 -0.77 1.59 -9.77
CA TRP A 230 -2.08 1.74 -9.11
C TRP A 230 -1.95 1.88 -7.59
N ALA A 231 -0.88 1.34 -6.99
CA ALA A 231 -0.65 1.52 -5.57
C ALA A 231 -0.55 3.01 -5.19
N CYS A 232 0.14 3.84 -5.97
CA CYS A 232 0.22 5.29 -5.73
C CYS A 232 -1.15 5.98 -5.68
N SER A 233 -2.12 5.55 -6.49
CA SER A 233 -3.46 6.14 -6.51
C SER A 233 -4.17 6.04 -5.16
N TYR A 234 -3.88 4.98 -4.40
CA TYR A 234 -4.53 4.69 -3.11
C TYR A 234 -3.59 4.79 -1.91
N ALA A 235 -2.28 4.72 -2.11
CA ALA A 235 -1.28 4.69 -1.05
C ALA A 235 -1.19 6.05 -0.35
N ARG A 236 -1.26 6.00 0.98
CA ARG A 236 -1.27 7.15 1.87
C ARG A 236 -0.33 6.89 3.03
N TRP A 237 0.41 7.89 3.45
CA TRP A 237 1.31 7.80 4.58
C TRP A 237 0.57 7.89 5.90
N ILE A 238 0.95 7.06 6.87
CA ILE A 238 0.53 7.20 8.26
C ILE A 238 1.27 8.40 8.85
N VAL A 239 0.56 9.52 9.00
CA VAL A 239 1.11 10.75 9.59
C VAL A 239 0.99 10.78 11.11
N GLY A 240 0.09 9.96 11.67
CA GLY A 240 -0.12 9.89 13.10
C GLY A 240 -0.72 8.58 13.57
N TYR A 241 -0.41 8.18 14.81
CA TYR A 241 -1.06 7.03 15.44
C TYR A 241 -1.33 7.26 16.93
N HIS A 242 -2.39 6.63 17.41
CA HIS A 242 -2.83 6.63 18.80
C HIS A 242 -3.11 5.20 19.26
N SER A 243 -2.66 4.86 20.47
CA SER A 243 -2.87 3.54 21.05
C SER A 243 -4.20 3.49 21.81
N LEU A 244 -5.07 2.54 21.46
CA LEU A 244 -6.35 2.29 22.13
C LEU A 244 -6.29 1.12 23.15
N GLY A 245 -5.16 0.40 23.21
CA GLY A 245 -4.94 -0.72 24.13
C GLY A 245 -5.26 -2.09 23.55
N TRP A 246 -5.17 -3.13 24.38
CA TRP A 246 -5.53 -4.50 23.96
C TRP A 246 -6.98 -4.59 23.48
N LEU A 247 -7.20 -5.38 22.42
CA LEU A 247 -8.51 -5.69 21.89
C LEU A 247 -9.35 -6.41 22.95
N VAL A 248 -8.83 -7.50 23.51
CA VAL A 248 -9.37 -8.15 24.70
C VAL A 248 -8.64 -7.60 25.94
N PRO A 249 -9.34 -6.95 26.89
CA PRO A 249 -8.71 -6.47 28.11
C PRO A 249 -8.02 -7.61 28.85
N ARG A 250 -6.71 -7.48 29.07
CA ARG A 250 -5.98 -8.44 29.89
C ARG A 250 -6.33 -8.23 31.36
N GLN A 251 -6.62 -9.32 32.07
CA GLN A 251 -6.68 -9.25 33.52
C GLN A 251 -5.34 -8.73 34.03
N LYS A 252 -5.36 -7.67 34.85
CA LYS A 252 -4.16 -7.26 35.56
C LYS A 252 -3.71 -8.48 36.39
N PRO A 253 -2.43 -8.87 36.34
CA PRO A 253 -1.95 -9.95 37.18
C PRO A 253 -2.35 -9.63 38.62
N LYS A 254 -2.97 -10.59 39.30
CA LYS A 254 -3.28 -10.43 40.72
C LYS A 254 -1.95 -10.18 41.43
N PRO A 255 -1.82 -9.09 42.22
CA PRO A 255 -0.59 -8.85 42.95
C PRO A 255 -0.29 -10.07 43.80
N SER A 256 0.97 -10.51 43.76
CA SER A 256 1.42 -11.65 44.55
C SER A 256 1.20 -11.37 46.04
N LYS A 257 1.06 -12.43 46.84
CA LYS A 257 0.97 -12.31 48.31
C LYS A 257 2.14 -11.48 48.87
N ARG A 258 3.32 -11.62 48.26
CA ARG A 258 4.52 -10.82 48.60
C ARG A 258 4.30 -9.34 48.33
N GLU A 259 3.85 -8.95 47.13
CA GLU A 259 3.59 -7.54 46.82
C GLU A 259 2.50 -6.93 47.71
N LEU A 260 1.46 -7.71 48.03
CA LEU A 260 0.42 -7.28 48.97
C LEU A 260 0.99 -7.04 50.37
N LEU A 261 1.83 -7.94 50.88
CA LEU A 261 2.47 -7.79 52.18
C LEU A 261 3.49 -6.65 52.19
N THR A 262 4.29 -6.47 51.13
CA THR A 262 5.22 -5.34 50.99
C THR A 262 4.48 -4.01 50.95
N ARG A 263 3.38 -3.90 50.19
CA ARG A 263 2.55 -2.68 50.20
C ARG A 263 1.97 -2.40 51.58
N ARG A 264 1.54 -3.44 52.31
CA ARG A 264 1.01 -3.29 53.66
C ARG A 264 2.11 -2.85 54.64
N LEU A 265 3.31 -3.41 54.53
CA LEU A 265 4.47 -3.03 55.35
C LEU A 265 4.83 -1.56 55.10
N ASN A 266 5.04 -1.16 53.84
CA ASN A 266 5.39 0.22 53.50
C ASN A 266 4.34 1.22 53.99
N LYS A 267 3.05 0.86 53.92
CA LYS A 267 1.97 1.70 54.45
C LYS A 267 2.07 1.84 55.98
N LEU A 268 2.25 0.73 56.69
CA LEU A 268 2.39 0.74 58.15
C LEU A 268 3.65 1.52 58.60
N GLU A 269 4.75 1.40 57.86
CA GLU A 269 5.97 2.17 58.12
C GLU A 269 5.76 3.66 57.89
N ALA A 270 5.06 4.05 56.81
CA ALA A 270 4.70 5.43 56.56
C ALA A 270 3.77 6.01 57.64
N ASP A 271 2.77 5.23 58.07
CA ASP A 271 1.85 5.60 59.14
C ASP A 271 2.60 5.75 60.48
N ALA A 272 3.51 4.81 60.81
CA ALA A 272 4.35 4.90 62.01
C ALA A 272 5.28 6.11 61.99
N ALA A 273 5.91 6.41 60.84
CA ALA A 273 6.74 7.60 60.67
C ALA A 273 5.93 8.90 60.78
N LYS A 274 4.65 8.88 60.39
CA LYS A 274 3.74 10.00 60.59
C LYS A 274 3.46 10.22 62.08
N VAL A 275 3.09 9.17 62.82
CA VAL A 275 2.80 9.25 64.26
C VAL A 275 4.03 9.69 65.07
N ARG A 276 5.23 9.22 64.73
CA ARG A 276 6.47 9.68 65.40
C ARG A 276 6.70 11.18 65.23
N ARG A 277 6.47 11.71 64.03
CA ARG A 277 6.56 13.16 63.77
C ARG A 277 5.50 13.94 64.54
N GLU A 278 4.29 13.42 64.67
CA GLU A 278 3.23 14.04 65.48
C GLU A 278 3.61 14.07 66.97
N LEU A 279 4.27 13.02 67.49
CA LEU A 279 4.77 12.98 68.86
C LEU A 279 5.92 13.97 69.12
N GLU A 280 6.89 14.06 68.20
CA GLU A 280 7.99 15.04 68.29
C GLU A 280 7.51 16.49 68.26
N GLN A 281 6.35 16.77 67.66
CA GLN A 281 5.74 18.11 67.64
C GLN A 281 4.98 18.45 68.94
N LEU A 282 4.73 17.46 69.80
CA LEU A 282 4.01 17.62 71.07
C LEU A 282 4.94 17.63 72.29
N SER A 283 6.23 17.35 72.09
CA SER A 283 7.32 17.41 73.09
C SER A 283 8.13 18.69 72.95
#